data_AF-A0A8T5TQX3-F1
#
_entry.id   AF-A0A8T5TQX3-F1
#
_cell.length_a   1.000
_cell.length_b   1.000
_cell.length_c   1.000
_cell.angle_alpha   90.00
_cell.angle_beta   90.00
_cell.angle_gamma   90.00
#
_symmetry.space_group_name_H-M   'P 1'
#
loop_
_entity.id
_entity.type
_entity.pdbx_description
1 polymer ?
#
loop_
_entity_poly.entity_id
_entity_poly.type
_entity_poly.pdbx_seq_one_letter_code
_entity_poly.pdbx_strand_id
1 'polypeptide(L)'
;LKLSMAEFKKLGERMYMIKRLFNLKMGLTPADDRLPKIVLNPVNEGGSAGKTPNFQRLKDAYYEYRQFDKDSGYPNQEKLKDLGLDSL
;
A
#
# COMPACT_ATOMS: atom_id res chain seq x y z
N LEU A 1 -22.14 4.80 17.79
CA LEU A 1 -21.15 3.70 17.80
C LEU A 1 -20.09 4.01 18.84
N LYS A 2 -19.86 3.12 19.82
CA LYS A 2 -18.70 3.24 20.73
C LYS A 2 -17.60 2.33 20.18
N LEU A 3 -16.58 2.93 19.58
CA LEU A 3 -15.40 2.23 19.08
C LEU A 3 -14.17 2.83 19.76
N SER A 4 -13.25 1.98 20.21
CA SER A 4 -11.91 2.40 20.59
C SER A 4 -11.11 2.84 19.36
N MET A 5 -10.02 3.56 19.58
CA MET A 5 -9.12 3.95 18.49
C MET A 5 -8.47 2.76 17.78
N ALA A 6 -8.23 1.66 18.50
CA ALA A 6 -7.71 0.43 17.91
C ALA A 6 -8.73 -0.20 16.95
N GLU A 7 -9.98 -0.34 17.39
CA GLU A 7 -11.06 -0.90 16.55
C GLU A 7 -11.32 -0.02 15.33
N PHE A 8 -11.32 1.31 15.49
CA PHE A 8 -11.50 2.24 14.39
C PHE A 8 -10.40 2.12 13.34
N LYS A 9 -9.13 2.03 13.76
CA LYS A 9 -7.99 1.81 12.84
C LYS A 9 -8.10 0.47 12.13
N LYS A 10 -8.44 -0.60 12.85
CA LYS A 10 -8.61 -1.95 12.27
C LYS A 10 -9.74 -1.98 11.22
N LEU A 11 -10.84 -1.29 11.48
CA LEU A 11 -11.93 -1.17 10.52
C LEU A 11 -11.49 -0.44 9.24
N GLY A 12 -10.75 0.66 9.38
CA GLY A 12 -10.19 1.39 8.24
C GLY A 12 -9.20 0.54 7.43
N GLU A 13 -8.34 -0.22 8.10
CA GLU A 13 -7.42 -1.15 7.45
C GLU A 13 -8.17 -2.24 6.68
N ARG A 14 -9.20 -2.84 7.29
CA ARG A 14 -10.06 -3.83 6.63
C ARG A 14 -10.72 -3.28 5.36
N MET A 15 -11.28 -2.08 5.42
CA MET A 15 -11.91 -1.42 4.26
C MET A 15 -10.89 -1.14 3.15
N TYR A 16 -9.68 -0.70 3.51
CA TYR A 16 -8.59 -0.53 2.55
C TYR A 16 -8.21 -1.87 1.90
N MET A 17 -8.12 -2.92 2.70
CA MET A 17 -7.71 -4.25 2.25
C MET A 17 -8.70 -4.87 1.27
N ILE A 18 -10.00 -4.72 1.51
CA ILE A 18 -11.04 -5.19 0.58
C ILE A 18 -10.87 -4.54 -0.80
N LYS A 19 -10.62 -3.22 -0.85
CA LYS A 19 -10.38 -2.52 -2.13
C LYS A 19 -9.12 -3.02 -2.83
N ARG A 20 -8.04 -3.26 -2.08
CA ARG A 20 -6.80 -3.84 -2.63
C ARG A 20 -7.07 -5.22 -3.23
N LEU A 21 -7.71 -6.11 -2.48
CA LEU A 21 -8.04 -7.47 -2.94
C LEU A 21 -8.94 -7.45 -4.18
N PHE A 22 -9.96 -6.59 -4.21
CA PHE A 22 -10.80 -6.40 -5.39
C PHE A 22 -9.96 -5.99 -6.61
N ASN A 23 -9.12 -4.96 -6.48
CA ASN A 23 -8.30 -4.51 -7.61
C ASN A 23 -7.33 -5.58 -8.09
N LEU A 24 -6.70 -6.35 -7.19
CA LEU A 24 -5.83 -7.48 -7.55
C LEU A 24 -6.60 -8.55 -8.33
N LYS A 25 -7.82 -8.90 -7.89
CA LYS A 25 -8.71 -9.80 -8.64
C LYS A 25 -9.08 -9.27 -10.02
N MET A 26 -9.13 -7.95 -10.18
CA MET A 26 -9.39 -7.26 -11.46
C MET A 26 -8.12 -7.05 -12.31
N GLY A 27 -6.96 -7.58 -11.91
CA GLY A 27 -5.73 -7.55 -12.70
C GLY A 27 -4.72 -6.47 -12.29
N LEU A 28 -4.92 -5.78 -11.16
CA LEU A 28 -3.87 -4.93 -10.59
C LEU A 28 -2.64 -5.80 -10.26
N THR A 29 -1.46 -5.31 -10.60
CA THR A 29 -0.18 -5.94 -10.27
C THR A 29 0.69 -5.00 -9.45
N PRO A 30 1.75 -5.50 -8.78
CA PRO A 30 2.75 -4.62 -8.19
C PRO A 30 3.35 -3.61 -9.16
N ALA A 31 3.41 -3.88 -10.46
CA ALA A 31 3.95 -2.93 -11.44
C ALA A 31 3.09 -1.65 -11.57
N ASP A 32 1.80 -1.74 -11.22
CA ASP A 32 0.86 -0.62 -11.27
C ASP A 32 1.00 0.32 -10.07
N ASP A 33 1.60 -0.14 -8.97
CA ASP A 33 1.96 0.69 -7.82
C ASP A 33 3.20 1.53 -8.16
N ARG A 34 2.97 2.60 -8.92
CA ARG A 34 3.99 3.50 -9.47
C ARG A 34 3.60 4.96 -9.34
N LEU A 35 4.61 5.82 -9.32
CA LEU A 35 4.42 7.26 -9.42
C LEU A 35 4.52 7.72 -10.89
N PRO A 36 3.81 8.80 -11.27
CA PRO A 36 4.04 9.47 -12.54
C PRO A 36 5.51 9.91 -12.70
N LYS A 37 6.07 9.83 -13.90
CA LYS A 37 7.49 10.19 -14.14
C LYS A 37 7.82 11.62 -13.68
N ILE A 38 6.89 12.55 -13.86
CA ILE A 38 7.09 13.96 -13.51
C ILE A 38 7.41 14.18 -12.02
N VAL A 39 6.85 13.36 -11.11
CA VAL A 39 7.12 13.53 -9.67
C VAL A 39 8.44 12.87 -9.24
N LEU A 40 9.03 12.04 -10.10
CA LEU A 40 10.36 11.45 -9.88
C LEU A 40 11.48 12.29 -10.48
N ASN A 41 11.15 13.26 -11.33
CA ASN A 41 12.12 14.20 -11.89
C ASN A 41 12.42 15.29 -10.85
N PRO A 42 13.68 15.47 -10.43
CA PRO A 42 14.03 16.53 -9.50
C PRO A 42 13.80 17.91 -10.15
N VAL A 43 13.40 18.88 -9.33
CA VAL A 43 13.39 20.28 -9.74
C VAL A 43 14.80 20.83 -9.78
N ASN A 44 15.03 21.87 -10.60
CA ASN A 44 16.35 22.47 -10.79
C ASN A 44 16.68 23.58 -9.77
N GLU A 45 15.67 24.08 -9.06
CA GLU A 45 15.81 25.24 -8.16
C GLU A 45 14.99 25.07 -6.87
N GLY A 46 15.24 25.96 -5.90
CA GLY A 46 14.60 25.94 -4.58
C GLY A 46 15.21 24.93 -3.60
N GLY A 47 14.63 24.81 -2.41
CA GLY A 47 15.19 24.00 -1.30
C GLY A 47 15.26 22.49 -1.54
N SER A 48 14.51 21.99 -2.52
CA SER A 48 14.51 20.59 -2.97
C SER A 48 15.23 20.37 -4.30
N ALA A 49 15.96 21.36 -4.81
CA ALA A 49 16.73 21.23 -6.05
C ALA A 49 17.60 19.96 -6.06
N GLY A 50 17.56 19.20 -7.16
CA GLY A 50 18.32 17.97 -7.33
C GLY A 50 17.87 16.77 -6.48
N LYS A 51 16.81 16.90 -5.68
CA LYS A 51 16.32 15.83 -4.81
C LYS A 51 15.08 15.15 -5.39
N THR A 52 15.08 13.83 -5.34
CA THR A 52 13.94 12.98 -5.70
C THR A 52 13.84 11.82 -4.70
N PRO A 53 12.63 11.34 -4.34
CA PRO A 53 12.51 10.21 -3.44
C PRO A 53 13.05 8.93 -4.08
N ASN A 54 13.70 8.09 -3.28
CA ASN A 54 13.94 6.70 -3.66
C ASN A 54 12.60 5.93 -3.56
N PHE A 55 11.82 5.97 -4.64
CA PHE A 55 10.48 5.40 -4.66
C PHE A 55 10.48 3.88 -4.45
N GLN A 56 11.47 3.16 -4.98
CA GLN A 56 11.57 1.71 -4.80
C GLN A 56 11.71 1.36 -3.31
N ARG A 57 12.60 2.05 -2.60
CA ARG A 57 12.77 1.86 -1.15
C ARG A 57 11.48 2.17 -0.37
N LEU A 58 10.78 3.25 -0.73
CA LEU A 58 9.52 3.63 -0.09
C LEU A 58 8.43 2.59 -0.34
N LYS A 59 8.35 2.07 -1.56
CA LYS A 59 7.41 1.02 -1.95
C LYS A 59 7.69 -0.28 -1.19
N ASP A 60 8.94 -0.70 -1.11
CA ASP A 60 9.33 -1.91 -0.38
C ASP A 60 8.95 -1.81 1.10
N ALA A 61 9.24 -0.67 1.75
CA ALA A 61 8.85 -0.43 3.14
C ALA A 61 7.32 -0.40 3.31
N TYR A 62 6.59 0.14 2.33
CA TYR A 62 5.12 0.14 2.36
C TYR A 62 4.55 -1.28 2.25
N TYR A 63 5.11 -2.11 1.38
CA TYR A 63 4.69 -3.51 1.22
C TYR A 63 4.96 -4.31 2.49
N GLU A 64 6.13 -4.13 3.09
CA GLU A 64 6.46 -4.76 4.37
C GLU A 64 5.47 -4.34 5.47
N TYR A 65 5.22 -3.04 5.62
CA TYR A 65 4.25 -2.51 6.59
C TYR A 65 2.83 -3.07 6.38
N ARG A 66 2.41 -3.21 5.12
CA ARG A 66 1.10 -3.77 4.75
C ARG A 66 1.06 -5.29 4.76
N GLN A 67 2.21 -5.94 4.97
CA GLN A 67 2.38 -7.39 4.86
C GLN A 67 1.95 -7.91 3.49
N PHE A 68 2.31 -7.19 2.43
CA PHE A 68 2.08 -7.60 1.05
C PHE A 68 3.25 -8.42 0.53
N ASP A 69 2.92 -9.49 -0.18
CA ASP A 69 3.85 -10.22 -1.01
C ASP A 69 4.33 -9.32 -2.16
N LYS A 70 5.64 -9.33 -2.42
CA LYS A 70 6.26 -8.40 -3.39
C LYS A 70 5.95 -8.76 -4.84
N ASP A 71 5.75 -10.04 -5.12
CA ASP A 71 5.56 -10.54 -6.48
C ASP A 71 4.09 -10.49 -6.91
N SER A 72 3.18 -10.92 -6.03
CA SER A 72 1.74 -10.95 -6.30
C SER A 72 1.02 -9.67 -5.87
N GLY A 73 1.57 -8.92 -4.90
CA GLY A 73 0.92 -7.74 -4.31
C GLY A 73 -0.22 -8.05 -3.34
N TYR A 74 -0.48 -9.34 -3.07
CA TYR A 74 -1.48 -9.81 -2.12
C TYR A 74 -1.00 -9.69 -0.68
N PRO A 75 -1.89 -9.38 0.28
CA PRO A 75 -1.59 -9.50 1.69
C PRO A 75 -1.35 -10.96 2.08
N ASN A 76 -0.45 -11.20 3.02
CA ASN A 76 -0.22 -12.55 3.52
C ASN A 76 -1.44 -13.11 4.27
N GLN A 77 -1.46 -14.44 4.44
CA GLN A 77 -2.57 -15.15 5.07
C GLN A 77 -2.84 -14.72 6.52
N GLU A 78 -1.79 -14.36 7.26
CA GLU A 78 -1.92 -13.88 8.65
C GLU A 78 -2.69 -12.55 8.72
N LYS A 79 -2.33 -11.59 7.86
CA LYS A 79 -3.01 -10.29 7.76
C LYS A 79 -4.47 -10.44 7.33
N LEU A 80 -4.76 -11.35 6.39
CA LEU A 80 -6.14 -11.63 5.97
C LEU A 80 -6.99 -12.16 7.13
N LYS A 81 -6.45 -13.11 7.91
CA LYS A 81 -7.13 -13.64 9.11
C LYS A 81 -7.35 -12.56 10.17
N ASP A 82 -6.34 -11.73 10.45
CA ASP A 82 -6.47 -10.64 11.42
C ASP A 82 -7.60 -9.67 11.04
N LEU A 83 -7.78 -9.40 9.75
CA LEU A 83 -8.83 -8.51 9.24
C LEU A 83 -10.17 -9.22 8.96
N GLY A 84 -10.27 -10.53 9.15
CA GLY A 84 -11.45 -11.34 8.83
C GLY A 84 -11.81 -11.29 7.35
N LEU A 85 -10.80 -11.48 6.49
CA LEU A 85 -10.88 -11.44 5.03
C LEU A 85 -10.29 -12.71 4.38
N ASP A 86 -9.92 -13.71 5.16
CA ASP A 86 -9.31 -14.96 4.73
C ASP A 86 -10.25 -15.89 3.94
N SER A 87 -11.54 -15.58 3.91
CA SER A 87 -12.55 -16.30 3.13
C SER A 87 -12.92 -15.62 1.79
N LEU A 88 -12.30 -14.47 1.45
CA LEU A 88 -12.54 -13.74 0.21
C LEU A 88 -11.61 -14.17 -0.93
#